data_AF-A0A7X4FC86-F1
#
_entry.id   AF-A0A7X4FC86-F1
#
_cell.length_a   1.000
_cell.length_b   1.000
_cell.length_c   1.000
_cell.angle_alpha   90.00
_cell.angle_beta   90.00
_cell.angle_gamma   90.00
#
_symmetry.space_group_name_H-M   'P 1'
#
loop_
_entity.id
_entity.type
_entity.pdbx_description
1 polymer ?
#
loop_
_entity_poly.entity_id
_entity_poly.type
_entity_poly.pdbx_seq_one_letter_code
_entity_poly.pdbx_strand_id
1 'polypeptide(L)'
;MRNIFLSLTLIALLALPLTPVFAAGEVAIYTGVTQWIGKAPADEQAEICVDMLNDAGISNTWYDAEADTDALADWMESVTGDGGLDICVLYGDFPPSLYPEGNTQTDGSIAETFIETTDGDVFINHADYMFWGLAGRNEEGGLKNMMDIDGITMWDDNTDMVVTSEGAAISPTLTDFQSDRPFHVDELEGNWEVEVSLAQNDDGTRADPIIVRDGNLGRLIPVIQTANGDEPKGAVAAEIITWLMATTPVEPADKLSTTWGALKAVR
;
A
#
# COMPACT_ATOMS: atom_id res chain seq x y z
N MET A 1 -65.56 3.53 43.70
CA MET A 1 -65.10 3.68 42.32
C MET A 1 -63.82 4.49 42.34
N ARG A 2 -62.67 3.84 42.15
CA ARG A 2 -61.34 4.48 42.17
C ARG A 2 -60.54 3.85 41.05
N ASN A 3 -60.61 4.44 39.86
CA ASN A 3 -59.86 3.97 38.70
C ASN A 3 -58.65 4.86 38.49
N ILE A 4 -57.50 4.23 38.70
CA ILE A 4 -56.15 4.66 38.39
C ILE A 4 -56.00 4.61 36.87
N PHE A 5 -55.63 5.71 36.23
CA PHE A 5 -55.12 5.68 34.85
C PHE A 5 -53.60 5.78 34.90
N LEU A 6 -52.95 4.66 34.58
CA LEU A 6 -51.51 4.55 34.35
C LEU A 6 -51.19 5.17 32.98
N SER A 7 -50.26 6.12 32.94
CA SER A 7 -49.65 6.63 31.72
C SER A 7 -48.60 5.63 31.23
N LEU A 8 -48.78 5.03 30.05
CA LEU A 8 -47.73 4.31 29.34
C LEU A 8 -47.09 5.27 28.34
N THR A 9 -45.90 5.77 28.65
CA THR A 9 -45.06 6.51 27.71
C THR A 9 -44.18 5.49 26.97
N LEU A 10 -44.48 5.25 25.69
CA LEU A 10 -43.67 4.39 24.83
C LEU A 10 -42.45 5.19 24.35
N ILE A 11 -41.26 4.89 24.88
CA ILE A 11 -40.00 5.40 24.35
C ILE A 11 -39.60 4.48 23.20
N ALA A 12 -39.80 4.94 21.96
CA ALA A 12 -39.22 4.31 20.79
C ALA A 12 -37.74 4.71 20.71
N LEU A 13 -36.85 3.78 21.05
CA LEU A 13 -35.41 3.93 20.87
C LEU A 13 -35.14 3.88 19.35
N LEU A 14 -34.92 5.04 18.71
CA LEU A 14 -34.37 5.08 17.36
C LEU A 14 -32.95 4.53 17.42
N ALA A 15 -32.75 3.28 16.99
CA ALA A 15 -31.44 2.80 16.60
C ALA A 15 -31.10 3.46 15.26
N LEU A 16 -30.34 4.57 15.29
CA LEU A 16 -29.70 5.08 14.09
C LEU A 16 -28.60 4.07 13.70
N PRO A 17 -28.60 3.55 12.46
CA PRO A 17 -27.44 2.79 11.99
C PRO A 17 -26.25 3.76 11.97
N LEU A 18 -25.19 3.46 12.74
CA LEU A 18 -23.88 4.03 12.44
C LEU A 18 -23.46 3.42 11.11
N THR A 19 -23.58 4.19 10.03
CA THR A 19 -22.87 3.90 8.80
C THR A 19 -21.39 4.19 9.07
N PRO A 20 -20.47 3.23 8.87
CA PRO A 20 -19.05 3.54 8.95
C PRO A 20 -18.74 4.66 7.95
N VAL A 21 -18.04 5.69 8.42
CA VAL A 21 -17.46 6.74 7.56
C VAL A 21 -16.13 6.17 7.13
N PHE A 22 -16.00 5.83 5.84
CA PHE A 22 -14.72 5.43 5.25
C PHE A 22 -13.87 6.68 5.01
N ALA A 23 -12.58 6.61 5.34
CA ALA A 23 -11.63 7.67 5.01
C ALA A 23 -11.37 7.72 3.49
N ALA A 24 -10.75 8.81 3.02
CA ALA A 24 -10.51 9.03 1.59
C ALA A 24 -9.24 8.31 1.06
N GLY A 25 -8.46 7.67 1.93
CA GLY A 25 -7.12 7.16 1.64
C GLY A 25 -6.10 8.29 1.42
N GLU A 26 -4.87 8.09 1.83
CA GLU A 26 -3.74 9.00 1.62
C GLU A 26 -2.40 8.29 1.45
N VAL A 27 -1.37 9.05 1.08
CA VAL A 27 -0.05 8.51 0.77
C VAL A 27 1.01 9.08 1.72
N ALA A 28 1.79 8.20 2.35
CA ALA A 28 3.03 8.57 3.01
C ALA A 28 4.23 8.18 2.13
N ILE A 29 5.18 9.10 1.97
CA ILE A 29 6.43 8.83 1.26
C ILE A 29 7.57 9.04 2.26
N TYR A 30 8.46 8.07 2.42
CA TYR A 30 9.58 8.15 3.34
C TYR A 30 10.92 8.04 2.63
N THR A 31 11.73 9.09 2.74
CA THR A 31 13.13 9.10 2.26
C THR A 31 14.12 9.46 3.38
N GLY A 32 13.67 9.56 4.63
CA GLY A 32 14.51 9.96 5.76
C GLY A 32 15.78 9.12 5.91
N VAL A 33 15.66 7.81 5.69
CA VAL A 33 16.77 6.87 5.55
C VAL A 33 16.53 6.06 4.28
N THR A 34 17.60 5.84 3.51
CA THR A 34 17.53 5.11 2.24
C THR A 34 18.60 4.03 2.20
N GLN A 35 18.35 2.99 1.40
CA GLN A 35 19.35 1.98 1.10
C GLN A 35 19.34 1.60 -0.38
N TRP A 36 20.54 1.30 -0.91
CA TRP A 36 20.75 0.95 -2.33
C TRP A 36 20.29 2.02 -3.33
N ILE A 37 19.96 3.20 -2.82
CA ILE A 37 19.80 4.44 -3.53
C ILE A 37 20.36 5.55 -2.63
N GLY A 38 21.03 6.53 -3.24
CA GLY A 38 21.49 7.70 -2.49
C GLY A 38 20.32 8.55 -2.02
N LYS A 39 20.50 9.27 -0.91
CA LYS A 39 19.47 10.19 -0.37
C LYS A 39 19.00 11.21 -1.42
N ALA A 40 19.93 11.87 -2.12
CA ALA A 40 19.60 12.86 -3.13
C ALA A 40 18.75 12.31 -4.30
N PRO A 41 19.11 11.19 -4.98
CA PRO A 41 18.24 10.63 -6.00
C PRO A 41 16.94 10.05 -5.45
N ALA A 42 16.90 9.55 -4.21
CA ALA A 42 15.63 9.15 -3.58
C ALA A 42 14.70 10.35 -3.37
N ASP A 43 15.25 11.48 -2.89
CA ASP A 43 14.49 12.72 -2.71
C ASP A 43 13.99 13.28 -4.04
N GLU A 44 14.80 13.23 -5.10
CA GLU A 44 14.38 13.64 -6.45
C GLU A 44 13.21 12.79 -6.96
N GLN A 45 13.26 11.46 -6.76
CA GLN A 45 12.15 10.59 -7.14
C GLN A 45 10.92 10.79 -6.25
N ALA A 46 11.09 11.05 -4.96
CA ALA A 46 9.99 11.36 -4.06
C ALA A 46 9.31 12.68 -4.45
N GLU A 47 10.08 13.72 -4.80
CA GLU A 47 9.54 15.01 -5.28
C GLU A 47 8.72 14.82 -6.56
N ILE A 48 9.22 14.04 -7.54
CA ILE A 48 8.46 13.69 -8.75
C ILE A 48 7.14 12.98 -8.40
N CYS A 49 7.18 12.03 -7.47
CA CYS A 49 5.98 11.32 -7.02
C CYS A 49 4.97 12.29 -6.38
N VAL A 50 5.42 13.10 -5.42
CA VAL A 50 4.62 14.14 -4.73
C VAL A 50 3.96 15.09 -5.73
N ASP A 51 4.71 15.61 -6.69
CA ASP A 51 4.19 16.54 -7.70
C ASP A 51 3.07 15.90 -8.54
N MET A 52 3.27 14.66 -8.99
CA MET A 52 2.27 13.93 -9.77
C MET A 52 1.02 13.58 -8.95
N LEU A 53 1.18 13.21 -7.68
CA LEU A 53 0.05 12.96 -6.76
C LEU A 53 -0.73 14.25 -6.47
N ASN A 54 -0.04 15.37 -6.27
CA ASN A 54 -0.66 16.68 -6.10
C ASN A 54 -1.47 17.08 -7.34
N ASP A 55 -0.91 16.87 -8.55
CA ASP A 55 -1.61 17.12 -9.81
C ASP A 55 -2.86 16.21 -9.98
N ALA A 56 -2.82 14.99 -9.45
CA ALA A 56 -3.96 14.07 -9.40
C ALA A 56 -4.97 14.39 -8.28
N GLY A 57 -4.63 15.29 -7.35
CA GLY A 57 -5.46 15.65 -6.20
C GLY A 57 -5.47 14.60 -5.08
N ILE A 58 -4.42 13.78 -4.98
CA ILE A 58 -4.25 12.74 -3.96
C ILE A 58 -3.52 13.32 -2.76
N SER A 59 -4.10 13.14 -1.56
CA SER A 59 -3.48 13.58 -0.30
C SER A 59 -2.18 12.82 -0.08
N ASN A 60 -1.11 13.54 0.23
CA ASN A 60 0.18 12.94 0.51
C ASN A 60 0.99 13.73 1.54
N THR A 61 1.84 13.01 2.28
CA THR A 61 2.83 13.57 3.21
C THR A 61 4.20 12.97 2.89
N TRP A 62 5.20 13.83 2.75
CA TRP A 62 6.59 13.41 2.56
C TRP A 62 7.39 13.60 3.85
N TYR A 63 7.93 12.49 4.36
CA TYR A 63 8.81 12.38 5.51
C TYR A 63 10.27 12.23 5.03
N ASP A 64 10.98 13.35 4.92
CA ASP A 64 12.30 13.44 4.27
C ASP A 64 13.48 13.44 5.25
N ALA A 65 13.23 13.46 6.56
CA ALA A 65 14.24 13.39 7.59
C ALA A 65 14.22 12.05 8.35
N GLU A 66 15.41 11.56 8.76
CA GLU A 66 15.54 10.37 9.61
C GLU A 66 14.72 10.46 10.91
N ALA A 67 14.58 11.67 11.46
CA ALA A 67 13.80 11.92 12.66
C ALA A 67 12.27 11.76 12.47
N ASP A 68 11.79 11.69 11.22
CA ASP A 68 10.37 11.56 10.91
C ASP A 68 9.87 10.11 11.01
N THR A 69 10.76 9.13 11.26
CA THR A 69 10.40 7.72 11.37
C THR A 69 9.29 7.45 12.42
N ASP A 70 9.24 8.24 13.49
CA ASP A 70 8.19 8.13 14.52
C ASP A 70 6.87 8.73 14.01
N ALA A 71 6.93 9.85 13.27
CA ALA A 71 5.75 10.47 12.68
C ALA A 71 5.13 9.62 11.56
N LEU A 72 5.95 8.88 10.81
CA LEU A 72 5.49 7.88 9.85
C LEU A 72 4.77 6.72 10.55
N ALA A 73 5.30 6.24 11.69
CA ALA A 73 4.67 5.19 12.48
C ALA A 73 3.33 5.66 13.06
N ASP A 74 3.30 6.86 13.66
CA ASP A 74 2.06 7.49 14.16
C ASP A 74 1.00 7.63 13.05
N TRP A 75 1.42 8.01 11.84
CA TRP A 75 0.54 8.08 10.68
C TRP A 75 -0.03 6.71 10.32
N MET A 76 0.84 5.70 10.18
CA MET A 76 0.44 4.34 9.80
C MET A 76 -0.55 3.75 10.81
N GLU A 77 -0.30 3.90 12.11
CA GLU A 77 -1.24 3.47 13.15
C GLU A 77 -2.58 4.20 13.08
N SER A 78 -2.58 5.47 12.63
CA SER A 78 -3.80 6.28 12.58
C SER A 78 -4.73 5.95 11.41
N VAL A 79 -4.15 5.49 10.28
CA VAL A 79 -4.90 5.14 9.07
C VAL A 79 -5.25 3.65 8.98
N THR A 80 -4.46 2.78 9.63
CA THR A 80 -4.72 1.32 9.62
C THR A 80 -6.14 1.01 10.10
N GLY A 81 -6.92 0.33 9.27
CA GLY A 81 -8.30 -0.07 9.59
C GLY A 81 -9.33 1.05 9.51
N ASP A 82 -8.98 2.22 8.97
CA ASP A 82 -9.91 3.35 8.83
C ASP A 82 -10.84 3.23 7.61
N GLY A 83 -10.55 2.26 6.73
CA GLY A 83 -11.32 1.92 5.55
C GLY A 83 -11.08 2.84 4.35
N GLY A 84 -10.10 3.73 4.42
CA GLY A 84 -9.42 4.34 3.28
C GLY A 84 -8.57 3.30 2.53
N LEU A 85 -7.91 3.73 1.46
CA LEU A 85 -6.81 2.97 0.85
C LEU A 85 -5.55 3.78 1.06
N ASP A 86 -4.73 3.37 2.01
CA ASP A 86 -3.56 4.11 2.44
C ASP A 86 -2.28 3.46 1.93
N ILE A 87 -1.32 4.29 1.51
CA ILE A 87 -0.15 3.82 0.77
C ILE A 87 1.13 4.37 1.38
N CYS A 88 2.04 3.49 1.78
CA CYS A 88 3.38 3.83 2.25
C CYS A 88 4.43 3.52 1.18
N VAL A 89 5.19 4.54 0.77
CA VAL A 89 6.27 4.44 -0.22
C VAL A 89 7.63 4.50 0.48
N LEU A 90 8.45 3.46 0.31
CA LEU A 90 9.78 3.33 0.90
C LEU A 90 10.88 3.30 -0.17
N TYR A 91 12.09 3.73 0.21
CA TYR A 91 13.28 3.74 -0.67
C TYR A 91 14.41 2.88 -0.08
N GLY A 92 14.17 1.57 -0.02
CA GLY A 92 15.15 0.53 0.35
C GLY A 92 15.40 0.33 1.85
N ASP A 93 15.07 1.31 2.70
CA ASP A 93 15.04 1.10 4.15
C ASP A 93 13.67 0.62 4.63
N PHE A 94 13.67 -0.26 5.63
CA PHE A 94 12.50 -0.66 6.39
C PHE A 94 12.67 -0.14 7.82
N PRO A 95 11.98 0.96 8.20
CA PRO A 95 12.26 1.64 9.45
C PRO A 95 11.93 0.80 10.70
N PRO A 96 12.76 0.82 11.76
CA PRO A 96 12.51 0.06 13.00
C PRO A 96 11.27 0.48 13.77
N SER A 97 10.81 1.71 13.56
CA SER A 97 9.55 2.18 14.14
C SER A 97 8.35 1.45 13.53
N LEU A 98 8.45 0.97 12.29
CA LEU A 98 7.41 0.17 11.65
C LEU A 98 7.59 -1.34 11.93
N TYR A 99 8.83 -1.82 11.88
CA TYR A 99 9.17 -3.23 12.10
C TYR A 99 10.52 -3.40 12.82
N PRO A 100 10.52 -3.91 14.08
CA PRO A 100 11.72 -4.03 14.90
C PRO A 100 12.87 -4.82 14.27
N GLU A 101 14.09 -4.34 14.48
CA GLU A 101 15.32 -4.95 13.94
C GLU A 101 15.48 -6.41 14.38
N GLY A 102 16.11 -7.21 13.51
CA GLY A 102 16.42 -8.61 13.79
C GLY A 102 15.19 -9.52 13.77
N ASN A 103 14.12 -9.11 13.08
CA ASN A 103 12.86 -9.84 13.01
C ASN A 103 12.29 -10.18 14.40
N THR A 104 12.41 -9.24 15.35
CA THR A 104 12.09 -9.51 16.78
C THR A 104 10.61 -9.44 17.10
N GLN A 105 9.79 -8.95 16.16
CA GLN A 105 8.34 -8.94 16.23
C GLN A 105 7.80 -9.39 14.87
N THR A 106 7.81 -10.70 14.63
CA THR A 106 7.28 -11.27 13.38
C THR A 106 5.80 -10.98 13.21
N ASP A 107 5.07 -10.96 14.34
CA ASP A 107 3.62 -10.85 14.38
C ASP A 107 3.14 -9.58 15.12
N GLY A 108 2.08 -8.96 14.63
CA GLY A 108 1.45 -7.75 15.19
C GLY A 108 2.35 -6.51 15.21
N SER A 109 3.32 -6.40 14.30
CA SER A 109 4.07 -5.14 14.10
C SER A 109 3.19 -4.06 13.47
N ILE A 110 3.62 -2.79 13.49
CA ILE A 110 2.87 -1.69 12.84
C ILE A 110 2.77 -1.96 11.33
N ALA A 111 3.89 -2.34 10.69
CA ALA A 111 3.92 -2.64 9.27
C ALA A 111 3.03 -3.82 8.86
N GLU A 112 3.01 -4.88 9.67
CA GLU A 112 2.19 -6.06 9.39
C GLU A 112 0.71 -5.76 9.60
N THR A 113 0.35 -5.13 10.72
CA THR A 113 -1.06 -4.77 10.99
C THR A 113 -1.62 -3.87 9.88
N PHE A 114 -0.80 -2.99 9.31
CA PHE A 114 -1.16 -2.12 8.18
C PHE A 114 -1.61 -2.91 6.95
N ILE A 115 -0.99 -4.05 6.63
CA ILE A 115 -1.39 -4.88 5.48
C ILE A 115 -2.36 -6.01 5.83
N GLU A 116 -2.62 -6.25 7.11
CA GLU A 116 -3.54 -7.30 7.59
C GLU A 116 -4.99 -6.80 7.77
N THR A 117 -5.28 -5.55 7.41
CA THR A 117 -6.62 -4.97 7.42
C THR A 117 -7.30 -5.02 6.05
N THR A 118 -8.63 -4.88 6.05
CA THR A 118 -9.46 -5.04 4.83
C THR A 118 -9.67 -3.74 4.04
N ASP A 119 -9.10 -2.63 4.50
CA ASP A 119 -8.90 -1.39 3.72
C ASP A 119 -8.12 -1.69 2.43
N GLY A 120 -7.16 -2.62 2.52
CA GLY A 120 -6.34 -3.03 1.40
C GLY A 120 -5.12 -2.15 1.19
N ASP A 121 -4.63 -1.56 2.28
CA ASP A 121 -3.46 -0.70 2.39
C ASP A 121 -2.20 -1.32 1.76
N VAL A 122 -1.27 -0.45 1.39
CA VAL A 122 -0.26 -0.79 0.40
C VAL A 122 1.13 -0.35 0.86
N PHE A 123 2.10 -1.26 0.74
CA PHE A 123 3.50 -0.86 0.65
C PHE A 123 3.96 -0.83 -0.80
N ILE A 124 4.54 0.30 -1.19
CA ILE A 124 5.40 0.41 -2.37
C ILE A 124 6.85 0.46 -1.88
N ASN A 125 7.72 -0.38 -2.43
CA ASN A 125 9.16 -0.29 -2.19
C ASN A 125 9.89 0.05 -3.47
N HIS A 126 10.85 0.95 -3.37
CA HIS A 126 11.88 1.21 -4.37
C HIS A 126 13.24 0.70 -3.90
N ALA A 127 14.16 0.58 -4.87
CA ALA A 127 15.51 0.08 -4.69
C ALA A 127 15.57 -1.44 -4.41
N ASP A 128 16.79 -1.97 -4.45
CA ASP A 128 17.14 -3.38 -4.25
C ASP A 128 16.42 -3.95 -3.01
N TYR A 129 15.58 -4.98 -3.15
CA TYR A 129 14.92 -5.77 -2.09
C TYR A 129 13.92 -5.06 -1.13
N MET A 130 12.67 -5.54 -1.12
CA MET A 130 11.61 -5.06 -0.21
C MET A 130 11.78 -5.57 1.23
N PHE A 131 11.60 -4.66 2.21
CA PHE A 131 11.66 -4.95 3.66
C PHE A 131 13.00 -5.43 4.23
N TRP A 132 14.10 -5.24 3.50
CA TRP A 132 15.44 -5.67 3.95
C TRP A 132 15.97 -4.89 5.17
N GLY A 133 15.74 -3.57 5.18
CA GLY A 133 16.23 -2.65 6.22
C GLY A 133 17.71 -2.28 6.12
N LEU A 134 18.06 -1.05 6.48
CA LEU A 134 19.42 -0.51 6.41
C LEU A 134 20.46 -1.48 6.99
N ALA A 135 21.55 -1.71 6.28
CA ALA A 135 22.61 -2.65 6.58
C ALA A 135 22.19 -4.11 6.79
N GLY A 136 21.01 -4.53 6.31
CA GLY A 136 20.52 -5.91 6.47
C GLY A 136 19.99 -6.18 7.87
N ARG A 137 19.30 -5.21 8.46
CA ARG A 137 18.68 -5.37 9.79
C ARG A 137 17.70 -6.53 9.86
N ASN A 138 16.96 -6.79 8.79
CA ASN A 138 15.95 -7.85 8.74
C ASN A 138 16.24 -8.91 7.66
N GLU A 139 17.14 -8.60 6.71
CA GLU A 139 17.51 -9.48 5.59
C GLU A 139 16.25 -9.98 4.86
N GLU A 140 16.25 -11.22 4.37
CA GLU A 140 15.06 -11.85 3.76
C GLU A 140 13.88 -11.99 4.74
N GLY A 141 14.17 -11.99 6.05
CA GLY A 141 13.16 -12.19 7.10
C GLY A 141 12.07 -11.12 7.07
N GLY A 142 12.41 -9.88 6.69
CA GLY A 142 11.42 -8.81 6.57
C GLY A 142 10.29 -9.18 5.61
N LEU A 143 10.62 -9.59 4.38
CA LEU A 143 9.63 -10.00 3.39
C LEU A 143 8.87 -11.26 3.82
N LYS A 144 9.60 -12.27 4.32
CA LYS A 144 9.00 -13.55 4.75
C LYS A 144 7.94 -13.36 5.83
N ASN A 145 8.22 -12.49 6.80
CA ASN A 145 7.30 -12.22 7.90
C ASN A 145 6.12 -11.35 7.47
N MET A 146 6.32 -10.35 6.60
CA MET A 146 5.18 -9.55 6.09
C MET A 146 4.24 -10.36 5.19
N MET A 147 4.73 -11.45 4.59
CA MET A 147 3.91 -12.29 3.71
C MET A 147 3.43 -13.60 4.36
N ASP A 148 3.95 -13.96 5.53
CA ASP A 148 3.79 -15.31 6.09
C ASP A 148 4.22 -16.44 5.14
N ILE A 149 5.26 -16.21 4.34
CA ILE A 149 5.81 -17.20 3.39
C ILE A 149 7.29 -17.44 3.71
N ASP A 150 7.61 -18.56 4.37
CA ASP A 150 9.01 -18.92 4.72
C ASP A 150 9.95 -18.98 3.49
N GLY A 151 9.40 -19.36 2.34
CA GLY A 151 10.13 -19.61 1.10
C GLY A 151 10.31 -18.40 0.18
N ILE A 152 9.62 -17.28 0.42
CA ILE A 152 9.65 -16.13 -0.50
C ILE A 152 10.99 -15.41 -0.43
N THR A 153 11.52 -15.06 -1.59
CA THR A 153 12.74 -14.28 -1.76
C THR A 153 12.64 -13.36 -2.99
N MET A 154 13.63 -12.49 -3.15
CA MET A 154 13.77 -11.63 -4.34
C MET A 154 15.20 -11.69 -4.91
N TRP A 155 15.94 -12.77 -4.62
CA TRP A 155 17.32 -12.90 -5.06
C TRP A 155 17.41 -13.33 -6.51
N ASP A 156 17.73 -12.37 -7.37
CA ASP A 156 18.37 -12.57 -8.67
C ASP A 156 19.32 -11.41 -8.92
N ASP A 157 19.74 -11.16 -10.15
CA ASP A 157 20.52 -9.96 -10.51
C ASP A 157 20.41 -9.68 -12.01
N ASN A 158 20.38 -8.40 -12.42
CA ASN A 158 20.31 -7.97 -13.82
C ASN A 158 19.26 -8.74 -14.67
N THR A 159 18.06 -8.97 -14.13
CA THR A 159 17.00 -9.73 -14.79
C THR A 159 16.22 -8.84 -15.73
N ASP A 160 16.15 -9.20 -17.02
CA ASP A 160 15.40 -8.45 -18.03
C ASP A 160 13.89 -8.46 -17.72
N MET A 161 13.34 -7.26 -17.50
CA MET A 161 11.90 -7.02 -17.31
C MET A 161 11.31 -6.41 -18.57
N VAL A 162 10.35 -7.10 -19.19
CA VAL A 162 9.59 -6.62 -20.34
C VAL A 162 8.24 -6.11 -19.87
N VAL A 163 7.91 -4.87 -20.25
CA VAL A 163 6.65 -4.23 -19.88
C VAL A 163 5.47 -4.98 -20.51
N THR A 164 4.51 -5.37 -19.67
CA THR A 164 3.30 -6.05 -20.11
C THR A 164 2.32 -5.06 -20.75
N SER A 165 1.31 -5.56 -21.45
CA SER A 165 0.25 -4.68 -21.99
C SER A 165 -0.54 -3.97 -20.90
N GLU A 166 -0.70 -4.60 -19.73
CA GLU A 166 -1.39 -4.00 -18.58
C GLU A 166 -0.47 -2.98 -17.90
N GLY A 167 0.81 -3.29 -17.75
CA GLY A 167 1.83 -2.35 -17.26
C GLY A 167 1.90 -1.07 -18.08
N ALA A 168 1.94 -1.18 -19.41
CA ALA A 168 1.94 -0.01 -20.29
C ALA A 168 0.63 0.82 -20.21
N ALA A 169 -0.49 0.20 -19.82
CA ALA A 169 -1.76 0.90 -19.66
C ALA A 169 -1.86 1.61 -18.30
N ILE A 170 -1.25 1.05 -17.26
CA ILE A 170 -1.25 1.60 -15.89
C ILE A 170 -0.15 2.65 -15.73
N SER A 171 1.06 2.35 -16.20
CA SER A 171 2.25 3.19 -16.12
C SER A 171 2.84 3.45 -17.51
N PRO A 172 2.37 4.50 -18.21
CA PRO A 172 2.93 4.89 -19.51
C PRO A 172 4.40 5.33 -19.45
N THR A 173 4.90 5.67 -18.26
CA THR A 173 6.30 6.06 -18.06
C THR A 173 7.23 4.84 -17.95
N LEU A 174 6.71 3.67 -17.59
CA LEU A 174 7.49 2.45 -17.46
C LEU A 174 7.98 1.96 -18.84
N THR A 175 9.27 1.67 -18.92
CA THR A 175 9.92 1.05 -20.09
C THR A 175 10.67 -0.20 -19.65
N ASP A 176 10.99 -1.08 -20.60
CA ASP A 176 11.81 -2.27 -20.33
C ASP A 176 13.12 -1.88 -19.63
N PHE A 177 13.52 -2.67 -18.64
CA PHE A 177 14.69 -2.42 -17.79
C PHE A 177 15.25 -3.71 -17.22
N GLN A 178 16.35 -3.62 -16.44
CA GLN A 178 16.89 -4.74 -15.69
C GLN A 178 16.64 -4.53 -14.20
N SER A 179 16.02 -5.53 -13.57
CA SER A 179 15.80 -5.56 -12.13
C SER A 179 16.89 -6.37 -11.44
N ASP A 180 17.43 -5.86 -10.34
CA ASP A 180 18.38 -6.61 -9.52
C ASP A 180 17.67 -7.57 -8.58
N ARG A 181 16.49 -7.19 -8.08
CA ARG A 181 15.67 -8.03 -7.19
C ARG A 181 14.23 -8.12 -7.67
N PRO A 182 13.97 -8.75 -8.81
CA PRO A 182 12.60 -8.97 -9.23
C PRO A 182 11.86 -9.84 -8.19
N PHE A 183 10.56 -9.64 -8.07
CA PHE A 183 9.73 -10.46 -7.20
C PHE A 183 9.56 -11.87 -7.78
N HIS A 184 9.68 -12.91 -6.95
CA HIS A 184 9.56 -14.31 -7.37
C HIS A 184 8.10 -14.75 -7.34
N VAL A 185 7.43 -14.71 -8.50
CA VAL A 185 6.01 -15.05 -8.62
C VAL A 185 5.74 -16.54 -8.36
N ASP A 186 6.70 -17.40 -8.70
CA ASP A 186 6.62 -18.85 -8.51
C ASP A 186 6.81 -19.31 -7.06
N GLU A 187 7.17 -18.38 -6.16
CA GLU A 187 7.31 -18.60 -4.72
C GLU A 187 6.08 -18.11 -3.92
N LEU A 188 5.05 -17.58 -4.58
CA LEU A 188 3.80 -17.20 -3.93
C LEU A 188 3.07 -18.42 -3.33
N GLU A 189 2.59 -18.25 -2.09
CA GLU A 189 1.85 -19.25 -1.34
C GLU A 189 0.69 -18.62 -0.56
N GLY A 190 -0.16 -19.46 0.02
CA GLY A 190 -1.28 -19.01 0.85
C GLY A 190 -2.34 -18.27 0.04
N ASN A 191 -2.73 -17.09 0.54
CA ASN A 191 -3.74 -16.22 -0.06
C ASN A 191 -3.14 -15.16 -0.99
N TRP A 192 -1.80 -15.06 -1.05
CA TRP A 192 -1.13 -14.08 -1.89
C TRP A 192 -1.33 -14.42 -3.37
N GLU A 193 -1.84 -13.46 -4.12
CA GLU A 193 -2.05 -13.58 -5.55
C GLU A 193 -1.51 -12.37 -6.30
N VAL A 194 -1.17 -12.59 -7.57
CA VAL A 194 -0.81 -11.51 -8.49
C VAL A 194 -2.08 -10.77 -8.88
N GLU A 195 -2.20 -9.50 -8.46
CA GLU A 195 -3.27 -8.62 -8.91
C GLU A 195 -2.94 -8.04 -10.30
N VAL A 196 -1.70 -7.56 -10.48
CA VAL A 196 -1.19 -7.06 -11.76
C VAL A 196 0.32 -7.27 -11.85
N SER A 197 0.82 -7.80 -12.96
CA SER A 197 2.24 -7.75 -13.32
C SER A 197 2.47 -6.64 -14.36
N LEU A 198 3.19 -5.58 -14.00
CA LEU A 198 3.45 -4.45 -14.90
C LEU A 198 4.62 -4.73 -15.83
N ALA A 199 5.66 -5.40 -15.34
CA ALA A 199 6.70 -5.96 -16.17
C ALA A 199 7.20 -7.29 -15.60
N GLN A 200 7.66 -8.18 -16.48
CA GLN A 200 8.06 -9.54 -16.10
C GLN A 200 9.13 -10.09 -17.02
N ASN A 201 9.82 -11.15 -16.58
CA ASN A 201 10.69 -11.93 -17.45
C ASN A 201 9.89 -12.77 -18.46
N ASP A 202 10.59 -13.33 -19.45
CA ASP A 202 9.99 -14.15 -20.51
C ASP A 202 9.20 -15.36 -19.97
N ASP A 203 9.63 -15.94 -18.85
CA ASP A 203 8.99 -17.11 -18.24
C ASP A 203 7.80 -16.74 -17.32
N GLY A 204 7.61 -15.46 -17.00
CA GLY A 204 6.57 -14.96 -16.09
C GLY A 204 6.78 -15.36 -14.62
N THR A 205 7.97 -15.86 -14.25
CA THR A 205 8.31 -16.26 -12.88
C THR A 205 8.96 -15.13 -12.07
N ARG A 206 9.37 -14.06 -12.74
CA ARG A 206 9.97 -12.86 -12.16
C ARG A 206 9.20 -11.64 -12.62
N ALA A 207 8.83 -10.77 -11.70
CA ALA A 207 8.09 -9.57 -12.02
C ALA A 207 8.55 -8.36 -11.21
N ASP A 208 8.65 -7.23 -11.87
CA ASP A 208 8.99 -5.94 -11.30
C ASP A 208 8.73 -4.84 -12.34
N PRO A 209 7.81 -3.88 -12.12
CA PRO A 209 6.91 -3.81 -10.98
C PRO A 209 5.81 -4.87 -10.99
N ILE A 210 5.33 -5.25 -9.81
CA ILE A 210 4.20 -6.17 -9.63
C ILE A 210 3.36 -5.72 -8.44
N ILE A 211 2.04 -5.90 -8.53
CA ILE A 211 1.10 -5.72 -7.43
C ILE A 211 0.68 -7.12 -6.98
N VAL A 212 1.06 -7.50 -5.76
CA VAL A 212 0.56 -8.72 -5.11
C VAL A 212 -0.36 -8.36 -3.96
N ARG A 213 -1.40 -9.16 -3.76
CA ARG A 213 -2.43 -8.94 -2.76
C ARG A 213 -2.64 -10.17 -1.90
N ASP A 214 -2.80 -10.00 -0.60
CA ASP A 214 -3.23 -11.06 0.31
C ASP A 214 -4.77 -11.14 0.34
N GLY A 215 -5.37 -11.92 -0.56
CA GLY A 215 -6.82 -12.11 -0.59
C GLY A 215 -7.61 -10.79 -0.58
N ASN A 216 -8.32 -10.51 0.51
CA ASN A 216 -9.08 -9.26 0.71
C ASN A 216 -8.40 -8.24 1.63
N LEU A 217 -7.15 -8.48 2.01
CA LEU A 217 -6.32 -7.61 2.84
C LEU A 217 -5.48 -6.68 1.96
N GLY A 218 -4.31 -6.28 2.46
CA GLY A 218 -3.35 -5.35 1.88
C GLY A 218 -2.57 -5.86 0.68
N ARG A 219 -1.67 -4.99 0.19
CA ARG A 219 -0.85 -5.21 -1.01
C ARG A 219 0.61 -4.88 -0.78
N LEU A 220 1.45 -5.61 -1.50
CA LEU A 220 2.88 -5.32 -1.62
C LEU A 220 3.21 -5.05 -3.09
N ILE A 221 3.97 -3.99 -3.31
CA ILE A 221 4.33 -3.53 -4.66
C ILE A 221 5.81 -3.18 -4.71
N PRO A 222 6.69 -4.13 -5.04
CA PRO A 222 8.04 -3.80 -5.46
C PRO A 222 7.98 -3.05 -6.80
N VAL A 223 8.65 -1.89 -6.87
CA VAL A 223 8.72 -1.03 -8.05
C VAL A 223 10.17 -0.67 -8.35
N ILE A 224 10.70 -1.23 -9.42
CA ILE A 224 12.07 -1.04 -9.92
C ILE A 224 13.09 -1.28 -8.81
N GLN A 225 13.22 -2.56 -8.44
CA GLN A 225 14.11 -3.10 -7.42
C GLN A 225 15.57 -3.20 -7.90
N THR A 226 16.07 -2.11 -8.47
CA THR A 226 17.44 -1.97 -8.97
C THR A 226 18.25 -1.11 -8.00
N ALA A 227 19.48 -1.54 -7.71
CA ALA A 227 20.41 -0.81 -6.86
C ALA A 227 21.00 0.37 -7.64
N ASN A 228 20.68 1.58 -7.19
CA ASN A 228 20.92 2.80 -7.93
C ASN A 228 20.25 2.74 -9.31
N GLY A 229 20.53 3.70 -10.18
CA GLY A 229 19.92 3.78 -11.50
C GLY A 229 19.12 5.05 -11.69
N ASP A 230 18.82 5.33 -12.96
CA ASP A 230 18.13 6.54 -13.41
C ASP A 230 16.69 6.22 -13.85
N GLU A 231 16.18 5.02 -13.52
CA GLU A 231 14.80 4.66 -13.86
C GLU A 231 13.80 5.58 -13.15
N PRO A 232 12.64 5.84 -13.74
CA PRO A 232 11.68 6.82 -13.25
C PRO A 232 10.82 6.30 -12.08
N LYS A 233 11.47 5.89 -10.98
CA LYS A 233 10.85 5.27 -9.78
C LYS A 233 9.64 6.05 -9.27
N GLY A 234 9.79 7.35 -9.07
CA GLY A 234 8.76 8.24 -8.55
C GLY A 234 7.55 8.40 -9.48
N ALA A 235 7.79 8.54 -10.78
CA ALA A 235 6.71 8.67 -11.75
C ALA A 235 5.91 7.37 -11.90
N VAL A 236 6.62 6.22 -11.95
CA VAL A 236 5.97 4.91 -12.02
C VAL A 236 5.15 4.64 -10.76
N ALA A 237 5.67 4.97 -9.56
CA ALA A 237 4.91 4.86 -8.31
C ALA A 237 3.65 5.74 -8.33
N ALA A 238 3.76 7.01 -8.73
CA ALA A 238 2.61 7.90 -8.80
C ALA A 238 1.53 7.42 -9.78
N GLU A 239 1.92 6.84 -10.92
CA GLU A 239 0.99 6.25 -11.90
C GLU A 239 0.26 5.03 -11.32
N ILE A 240 0.98 4.13 -10.63
CA ILE A 240 0.40 2.97 -9.93
C ILE A 240 -0.57 3.42 -8.83
N ILE A 241 -0.16 4.37 -7.98
CA ILE A 241 -0.98 4.93 -6.90
C ILE A 241 -2.26 5.54 -7.46
N THR A 242 -2.14 6.37 -8.50
CA THR A 242 -3.29 7.03 -9.14
C THR A 242 -4.26 5.99 -9.69
N TRP A 243 -3.76 4.93 -10.32
CA TRP A 243 -4.59 3.84 -10.81
C TRP A 243 -5.28 3.07 -9.66
N LEU A 244 -4.55 2.72 -8.59
CA LEU A 244 -5.09 2.02 -7.43
C LEU A 244 -6.22 2.80 -6.76
N MET A 245 -6.01 4.09 -6.49
CA MET A 245 -7.01 4.96 -5.86
C MET A 245 -8.20 5.26 -6.77
N ALA A 246 -8.04 5.19 -8.10
CA ALA A 246 -9.14 5.35 -9.05
C ALA A 246 -9.97 4.07 -9.26
N THR A 247 -9.39 2.89 -9.02
CA THR A 247 -10.01 1.59 -9.34
C THR A 247 -10.43 0.79 -8.12
N THR A 248 -9.86 1.06 -6.95
CA THR A 248 -10.27 0.45 -5.69
C THR A 248 -11.54 1.16 -5.20
N PRO A 249 -12.67 0.44 -5.00
CA PRO A 249 -13.88 1.06 -4.52
C PRO A 249 -13.70 1.54 -3.08
N VAL A 250 -13.42 2.83 -2.88
CA VAL A 250 -13.75 3.50 -1.62
C VAL A 250 -15.27 3.66 -1.63
N GLU A 251 -15.98 2.98 -0.73
CA GLU A 251 -17.40 3.24 -0.52
C GLU A 251 -17.52 4.71 -0.07
N PRO A 252 -18.04 5.62 -0.91
CA PRO A 252 -17.95 7.03 -0.59
C PRO A 252 -18.84 7.31 0.62
N ALA A 253 -18.24 7.81 1.68
CA ALA A 253 -18.89 8.13 2.96
C ALA A 253 -20.17 8.99 2.82
N ASP A 254 -20.36 9.67 1.69
CA ASP A 254 -21.44 10.64 1.47
C ASP A 254 -22.37 10.36 0.28
N LYS A 255 -22.27 9.22 -0.43
CA LYS A 255 -23.37 8.88 -1.35
C LYS A 255 -24.52 8.31 -0.55
N LEU A 256 -25.38 9.21 -0.04
CA LEU A 256 -26.76 8.88 0.31
C LEU A 256 -27.28 7.97 -0.81
N SER A 257 -27.45 6.68 -0.49
CA SER A 257 -27.99 5.74 -1.44
C SER A 257 -29.44 6.13 -1.65
N THR A 258 -29.69 7.04 -2.60
CA THR A 258 -31.01 7.27 -3.12
C THR A 258 -31.34 6.05 -3.93
N THR A 259 -31.76 4.99 -3.24
CA THR A 259 -32.43 3.86 -3.84
C THR A 259 -33.63 4.44 -4.57
N TRP A 260 -33.60 4.37 -5.90
CA TRP A 260 -34.67 4.82 -6.79
C TRP A 260 -36.06 4.24 -6.44
N GLY A 261 -36.13 3.21 -5.59
CA GLY A 261 -37.35 2.66 -5.01
C GLY A 261 -38.08 3.61 -4.04
N ALA A 262 -37.40 4.51 -3.33
CA ALA A 262 -38.03 5.39 -2.34
C ALA A 262 -38.84 6.55 -2.94
N LEU A 263 -38.51 6.99 -4.17
CA LEU A 263 -39.21 8.08 -4.87
C LEU A 263 -40.55 7.67 -5.49
N LYS A 264 -40.86 6.36 -5.58
CA LYS A 264 -42.15 5.87 -6.12
C LYS A 264 -43.21 5.60 -5.06
N ALA A 265 -42.86 5.60 -3.77
CA ALA A 265 -43.82 5.41 -2.69
C ALA A 265 -44.55 6.72 -2.29
N VAL A 266 -44.18 7.85 -2.89
CA VAL A 266 -44.83 9.15 -2.68
C VAL A 266 -45.43 9.65 -3.99
N ARG A 267 -46.40 8.89 -4.54
CA ARG A 267 -47.46 9.40 -5.41
C ARG A 267 -48.73 8.60 -5.20
#